data_AF-A0A4U5NYH7-F1
#
_entry.id   AF-A0A4U5NYH7-F1
#
_cell.length_a   1.000
_cell.length_b   1.000
_cell.length_c   1.000
_cell.angle_alpha   90.00
_cell.angle_beta   90.00
_cell.angle_gamma   90.00
#
_symmetry.space_group_name_H-M   'P 1'
#
loop_
_entity.id
_entity.type
_entity.pdbx_description
1 polymer ?
#
loop_
_entity_poly.entity_id
_entity_poly.type
_entity_poly.pdbx_seq_one_letter_code
_entity_poly.pdbx_strand_id
1 'polypeptide(L)'
;MTSAPPESFVHEFPKIPEGFRKFEIDPISHIKVKEKRWKSSIVFRNRANTGILFKVKCNSNARLKIVDCADILLPGNEVKVEMERSEKEPEEEVQVTVFYCLVGDQWTKDATRTSSSAGGGRRTSGFPRSP
;
A
#
# COMPACT_ATOMS: atom_id res chain seq x y z
N MET A 1 26.80 6.28 38.39
CA MET A 1 26.18 7.37 37.61
C MET A 1 26.16 6.93 36.16
N THR A 2 25.00 6.49 35.66
CA THR A 2 24.80 6.01 34.28
C THR A 2 24.32 7.18 33.43
N SER A 3 25.19 7.74 32.60
CA SER A 3 24.82 8.77 31.63
C SER A 3 23.99 8.12 30.52
N ALA A 4 22.71 8.47 30.43
CA ALA A 4 21.91 8.16 29.25
C ALA A 4 22.54 8.82 28.01
N PRO A 5 22.55 8.16 26.84
CA PRO A 5 23.03 8.79 25.61
C PRO A 5 22.09 9.94 25.23
N PRO A 6 22.61 11.01 24.60
CA PRO A 6 21.78 12.11 24.16
C PRO A 6 20.88 11.64 23.02
N GLU A 7 19.59 11.43 23.30
CA GLU A 7 18.56 11.31 22.26
C GLU A 7 18.29 12.70 21.66
N SER A 8 19.23 13.20 20.87
CA SER A 8 18.96 14.35 19.99
C SER A 8 18.46 13.83 18.64
N PHE A 9 17.13 13.77 18.47
CA PHE A 9 16.55 13.62 17.14
C PHE A 9 16.61 14.98 16.42
N VAL A 10 17.76 15.31 15.80
CA VAL A 10 18.05 16.63 15.19
C VAL A 10 17.31 16.88 13.85
N HIS A 11 16.33 16.06 13.48
CA HIS A 11 15.52 16.30 12.29
C HIS A 11 14.04 16.27 12.66
N GLU A 12 13.50 17.47 12.86
CA GLU A 12 12.08 17.72 13.13
C GLU A 12 11.20 17.05 12.07
N PHE A 13 11.68 16.99 10.81
CA PHE A 13 11.25 15.99 9.83
C PHE A 13 12.44 15.69 8.88
N PRO A 14 12.83 14.42 8.67
CA PRO A 14 13.85 14.10 7.68
C PRO A 14 13.39 14.60 6.30
N LYS A 15 14.30 15.23 5.54
CA LYS A 15 14.03 15.62 4.14
C LYS A 15 13.42 14.42 3.41
N ILE A 16 12.40 14.66 2.57
CA ILE A 16 11.79 13.61 1.75
C ILE A 16 12.91 12.89 1.00
N PRO A 17 13.13 11.58 1.28
CA PRO A 17 14.22 10.85 0.65
C PRO A 17 14.07 10.85 -0.86
N GLU A 18 15.19 10.88 -1.58
CA GLU A 18 15.22 10.93 -3.05
C GLU A 18 14.43 9.77 -3.70
N GLY A 19 14.34 8.62 -3.01
CA GLY A 19 13.55 7.46 -3.42
C GLY A 19 12.03 7.66 -3.45
N PHE A 20 11.48 8.70 -2.81
CA PHE A 20 10.03 8.93 -2.74
C PHE A 20 9.39 9.13 -4.13
N ARG A 21 10.13 9.71 -5.08
CA ARG A 21 9.64 10.00 -6.44
C ARG A 21 9.64 8.80 -7.38
N LYS A 22 10.09 7.63 -6.91
CA LYS A 22 10.19 6.39 -7.71
C LYS A 22 8.98 5.46 -7.53
N PHE A 23 7.94 5.94 -6.85
CA PHE A 23 6.66 5.26 -6.75
C PHE A 23 5.77 5.64 -7.94
N GLU A 24 5.37 4.65 -8.73
CA GLU A 24 4.51 4.84 -9.89
C GLU A 24 3.14 4.23 -9.62
N ILE A 25 2.10 4.95 -10.05
CA ILE A 25 0.70 4.54 -9.94
C ILE A 25 0.12 4.59 -11.35
N ASP A 26 -0.61 3.56 -11.76
CA ASP A 26 -1.25 3.52 -13.06
C ASP A 26 -2.65 2.89 -12.94
N PRO A 27 -3.73 3.56 -13.37
CA PRO A 27 -3.80 4.91 -13.95
C PRO A 27 -3.80 6.04 -12.91
N ILE A 28 -3.28 7.23 -13.29
CA ILE A 28 -3.18 8.42 -12.41
C ILE A 28 -4.44 9.30 -12.43
N SER A 29 -5.22 9.26 -13.51
CA SER A 29 -6.25 10.27 -13.77
C SER A 29 -7.68 9.75 -13.57
N HIS A 30 -8.30 9.24 -14.63
CA HIS A 30 -9.72 8.88 -14.63
C HIS A 30 -9.94 7.57 -15.36
N ILE A 31 -10.61 6.64 -14.69
CA ILE A 31 -11.14 5.43 -15.30
C ILE A 31 -12.60 5.73 -15.65
N LYS A 32 -12.86 6.10 -16.92
CA LYS A 32 -14.23 6.25 -17.41
C LYS A 32 -14.81 4.88 -17.72
N VAL A 33 -15.77 4.42 -16.91
CA VAL A 33 -16.46 3.15 -17.15
C VAL A 33 -17.93 3.41 -17.43
N LYS A 34 -18.41 2.88 -18.56
CA LYS A 34 -19.81 3.02 -19.00
C LYS A 34 -20.73 1.94 -18.43
N GLU A 35 -20.17 0.92 -17.80
CA GLU A 35 -20.91 -0.25 -17.31
C GLU A 35 -21.38 -0.05 -15.86
N LYS A 36 -22.60 -0.52 -15.56
CA LYS A 36 -23.18 -0.46 -14.21
C LYS A 36 -22.39 -1.28 -13.19
N ARG A 37 -21.85 -2.42 -13.64
CA ARG A 37 -20.93 -3.25 -12.87
C ARG A 37 -19.62 -3.31 -13.63
N TRP A 38 -18.54 -2.95 -12.95
CA TRP A 38 -17.22 -3.05 -13.54
C TRP A 38 -16.18 -3.47 -12.52
N LYS A 39 -15.13 -4.10 -13.03
CA LYS A 39 -13.89 -4.38 -12.32
C LYS A 39 -12.76 -3.62 -13.00
N SER A 40 -11.99 -2.89 -12.21
CA SER A 40 -10.79 -2.21 -12.68
C SER A 40 -9.71 -2.41 -11.64
N SER A 41 -8.52 -1.90 -11.93
CA SER A 41 -7.38 -2.06 -11.07
C SER A 41 -6.44 -0.87 -11.15
N ILE A 42 -5.83 -0.57 -10.02
CA ILE A 42 -4.68 0.32 -9.95
C ILE A 42 -3.44 -0.54 -9.77
N VAL A 43 -2.41 -0.23 -10.55
CA VAL A 43 -1.13 -0.88 -10.47
C VAL A 43 -0.15 0.06 -9.76
N PHE A 44 0.52 -0.46 -8.75
CA PHE A 44 1.53 0.24 -7.97
C PHE A 44 2.89 -0.39 -8.26
N ARG A 45 3.88 0.43 -8.62
CA ARG A 45 5.26 -0.02 -8.89
C ARG A 45 6.23 0.72 -7.99
N ASN A 46 7.07 -0.02 -7.27
CA ASN A 46 8.11 0.55 -6.44
C ASN A 46 9.47 0.43 -7.13
N ARG A 47 9.92 1.51 -7.78
CA ARG A 47 11.29 1.60 -8.34
C ARG A 47 12.31 2.18 -7.36
N ALA A 48 11.93 2.41 -6.11
CA ALA A 48 12.84 2.85 -5.06
C ALA A 48 13.64 1.68 -4.49
N ASN A 49 14.72 2.01 -3.78
CA ASN A 49 15.52 1.04 -3.02
C ASN A 49 15.00 0.85 -1.59
N THR A 50 13.83 1.38 -1.29
CA THR A 50 13.20 1.39 0.05
C THR A 50 11.77 0.88 -0.07
N GLY A 51 11.26 0.22 0.97
CA GLY A 51 9.86 -0.25 0.98
C GLY A 51 8.89 0.92 1.00
N ILE A 52 7.70 0.70 0.45
CA ILE A 52 6.62 1.70 0.41
C ILE A 52 5.39 1.11 1.07
N LEU A 53 4.92 1.70 2.16
CA LEU A 53 3.60 1.41 2.69
C LEU A 53 2.59 2.23 1.91
N PHE A 54 1.58 1.59 1.32
CA PHE A 54 0.49 2.27 0.64
C PHE A 54 -0.86 1.94 1.29
N LYS A 55 -1.81 2.86 1.13
CA LYS A 55 -3.23 2.67 1.46
C LYS A 55 -4.10 3.35 0.44
N VAL A 56 -5.04 2.62 -0.12
CA VAL A 56 -6.06 3.09 -1.06
C VAL A 56 -7.35 3.33 -0.29
N LYS A 57 -7.95 4.51 -0.45
CA LYS A 57 -9.27 4.86 0.08
C LYS A 57 -10.17 5.32 -1.06
N CYS A 58 -11.47 5.26 -0.85
CA CYS A 58 -12.44 5.91 -1.71
C CYS A 58 -13.36 6.82 -0.90
N ASN A 59 -14.04 7.75 -1.59
CA ASN A 59 -15.04 8.63 -0.98
C ASN A 59 -16.35 7.90 -0.62
N SER A 60 -16.58 6.67 -1.10
CA SER A 60 -17.77 5.89 -0.76
C SER A 60 -17.55 4.37 -0.85
N ASN A 61 -17.45 3.72 0.32
CA ASN A 61 -17.36 2.25 0.42
C ASN A 61 -18.68 1.54 0.07
N ALA A 62 -19.81 2.26 0.04
CA ALA A 62 -21.09 1.72 -0.42
C ALA A 62 -21.11 1.51 -1.94
N ARG A 63 -20.27 2.27 -2.66
CA ARG A 63 -20.25 2.32 -4.13
C ARG A 63 -19.07 1.56 -4.74
N LEU A 64 -17.94 1.51 -4.04
CA LEU A 64 -16.73 0.88 -4.53
C LEU A 64 -16.11 -0.01 -3.44
N LYS A 65 -15.90 -1.27 -3.79
CA LYS A 65 -15.13 -2.22 -2.98
C LYS A 65 -13.69 -2.22 -3.50
N ILE A 66 -12.74 -2.04 -2.61
CA ILE A 66 -11.31 -2.15 -2.89
C ILE A 66 -10.80 -3.45 -2.25
N VAL A 67 -10.17 -4.32 -3.04
CA VAL A 67 -9.54 -5.56 -2.56
C VAL A 67 -8.09 -5.26 -2.24
N ASP A 68 -7.60 -5.68 -1.06
CA ASP A 68 -6.22 -5.46 -0.61
C ASP A 68 -5.81 -3.97 -0.59
N CYS A 69 -6.63 -3.18 0.10
CA CYS A 69 -6.52 -1.71 0.13
C CYS A 69 -5.27 -1.16 0.85
N ALA A 70 -4.42 -1.98 1.46
CA ALA A 70 -3.18 -1.52 2.10
C ALA A 70 -2.16 -2.66 2.18
N ASP A 71 -0.91 -2.37 1.84
CA ASP A 71 0.21 -3.29 1.97
C ASP A 71 1.57 -2.55 1.93
N ILE A 72 2.66 -3.28 2.18
CA ILE A 72 4.03 -2.83 2.01
C ILE A 72 4.56 -3.38 0.68
N LEU A 73 4.79 -2.48 -0.28
CA LEU A 73 5.42 -2.79 -1.55
C LEU A 73 6.95 -2.73 -1.42
N LEU A 74 7.59 -3.90 -1.53
CA LEU A 74 9.04 -4.02 -1.44
C LEU A 74 9.75 -3.37 -2.64
N PRO A 75 11.05 -3.00 -2.49
CA PRO A 75 11.86 -2.49 -3.59
C PRO A 75 11.82 -3.39 -4.83
N GLY A 76 11.58 -2.82 -6.00
CA GLY A 76 11.54 -3.52 -7.28
C GLY A 76 10.24 -4.30 -7.56
N ASN A 77 9.31 -4.34 -6.62
CA ASN A 77 8.05 -5.08 -6.78
C ASN A 77 6.94 -4.21 -7.38
N GLU A 78 5.94 -4.92 -7.91
CA GLU A 78 4.67 -4.39 -8.41
C GLU A 78 3.51 -5.10 -7.72
N VAL A 79 2.43 -4.37 -7.45
CA VAL A 79 1.18 -4.94 -6.95
C VAL A 79 -0.01 -4.33 -7.68
N LYS A 80 -1.04 -5.16 -7.89
CA LYS A 80 -2.29 -4.77 -8.53
C LYS A 80 -3.40 -4.78 -7.48
N VAL A 81 -4.01 -3.63 -7.25
CA VAL A 81 -5.15 -3.45 -6.35
C VAL A 81 -6.42 -3.44 -7.16
N GLU A 82 -7.31 -4.40 -6.90
CA GLU A 82 -8.57 -4.53 -7.62
C GLU A 82 -9.68 -3.69 -6.99
N MET A 83 -10.53 -3.14 -7.85
CA MET A 83 -11.67 -2.32 -7.46
C MET A 83 -12.92 -2.83 -8.18
N GLU A 84 -14.00 -3.01 -7.42
CA GLU A 84 -15.29 -3.49 -7.94
C GLU A 84 -16.40 -2.49 -7.57
N ARG A 85 -17.13 -2.00 -8.58
CA ARG A 85 -18.29 -1.14 -8.36
C ARG A 85 -19.48 -1.96 -7.86
N SER A 86 -20.17 -1.43 -6.86
CA SER A 86 -21.39 -2.02 -6.32
C SER A 86 -22.62 -1.67 -7.16
N GLU A 87 -23.49 -2.65 -7.40
CA GLU A 87 -24.65 -2.54 -8.30
C GLU A 87 -25.79 -1.65 -7.77
N LYS A 88 -25.76 -1.29 -6.48
CA LYS A 88 -26.92 -0.75 -5.75
C LYS A 88 -27.07 0.77 -5.83
N GLU A 89 -26.06 1.49 -6.32
CA GLU A 89 -25.94 2.92 -6.10
C GLU A 89 -25.91 3.71 -7.43
N PRO A 90 -26.45 4.95 -7.44
CA PRO A 90 -26.55 5.77 -8.65
C PRO A 90 -25.19 6.07 -9.32
N GLU A 91 -25.25 6.52 -10.58
CA GLU A 91 -24.11 6.94 -11.40
C GLU A 91 -23.51 8.27 -10.90
N GLU A 92 -22.97 8.26 -9.69
CA GLU A 92 -22.16 9.34 -9.16
C GLU A 92 -20.67 9.02 -9.31
N GLU A 93 -19.87 10.07 -9.36
CA GLU A 93 -18.42 10.00 -9.42
C GLU A 93 -17.85 9.46 -8.10
N VAL A 94 -16.98 8.46 -8.21
CA VAL A 94 -16.25 7.90 -7.07
C VAL A 94 -14.80 8.35 -7.17
N GLN A 95 -14.31 9.01 -6.13
CA GLN A 95 -12.92 9.43 -6.03
C GLN A 95 -12.12 8.40 -5.24
N VAL A 96 -10.97 8.02 -5.78
CA VAL A 96 -10.01 7.11 -5.13
C VAL A 96 -8.77 7.91 -4.75
N THR A 97 -8.33 7.78 -3.50
CA THR A 97 -7.16 8.47 -2.96
C THR A 97 -6.14 7.44 -2.51
N VAL A 98 -4.90 7.58 -2.98
CA VAL A 98 -3.76 6.75 -2.57
C VAL A 98 -2.90 7.55 -1.59
N PHE A 99 -2.73 6.99 -0.39
CA PHE A 99 -1.78 7.46 0.61
C PHE A 99 -0.56 6.55 0.56
N TYR A 100 0.65 7.11 0.60
CA TYR A 100 1.85 6.30 0.66
C TYR A 100 2.97 6.98 1.44
N CYS A 101 3.85 6.18 2.03
CA CYS A 101 5.06 6.63 2.71
C CYS A 101 6.20 5.61 2.56
N LEU A 102 7.43 6.06 2.74
CA LEU A 102 8.59 5.18 2.81
C LEU A 102 8.65 4.50 4.17
N VAL A 103 9.00 3.23 4.19
CA VAL A 103 9.23 2.48 5.43
C VAL A 103 10.70 2.12 5.60
N GLY A 104 11.16 2.11 6.85
CA GLY A 104 12.53 1.72 7.16
C GLY A 104 12.81 0.24 6.87
N ASP A 105 14.10 -0.08 6.71
CA ASP A 105 14.58 -1.43 6.37
C ASP A 105 14.08 -2.55 7.28
N GLN A 106 13.77 -2.26 8.53
CA GLN A 106 13.25 -3.25 9.48
C GLN A 106 11.93 -3.87 9.01
N TRP A 107 11.16 -3.17 8.17
CA TRP A 107 9.91 -3.65 7.59
C TRP A 107 10.12 -4.43 6.28
N THR A 108 11.29 -4.35 5.66
CA THR A 108 11.59 -5.00 4.37
C THR A 108 12.50 -6.22 4.52
N LYS A 109 13.36 -6.26 5.55
CA LYS A 109 14.33 -7.34 5.78
C LYS A 109 13.72 -8.69 6.17
N ASP A 110 12.55 -8.70 6.81
CA ASP A 110 11.87 -9.95 7.18
C ASP A 110 11.13 -10.59 6.00
N ALA A 111 10.72 -9.79 5.00
CA ALA A 111 10.00 -10.29 3.84
C ALA A 111 10.92 -11.13 2.92
N THR A 112 12.17 -10.73 2.74
CA THR A 112 13.17 -11.44 1.92
C THR A 112 13.65 -12.76 2.53
N ARG A 113 13.60 -12.90 3.86
CA ARG A 113 13.95 -14.17 4.52
C ARG A 113 12.94 -15.29 4.28
N THR A 114 11.71 -14.94 3.90
CA THR A 114 10.61 -15.91 3.75
C THR A 114 10.54 -16.50 2.34
N SER A 115 11.18 -15.89 1.33
CA SER A 115 11.19 -16.38 -0.05
C SER A 115 12.31 -17.39 -0.36
N SER A 116 13.29 -17.57 0.52
CA SER A 116 14.34 -18.59 0.39
C SER A 116 13.98 -19.95 1.02
N SER A 117 12.77 -20.11 1.53
CA SER A 117 12.27 -21.38 2.08
C SER A 117 10.81 -21.63 1.68
N ALA A 118 10.53 -21.71 0.38
CA ALA A 118 9.25 -22.19 -0.13
C ALA A 118 9.34 -23.67 -0.52
N GLY A 119 9.60 -24.52 0.49
CA GLY A 119 8.89 -25.78 0.62
C GLY A 119 7.51 -25.47 1.23
N GLY A 120 6.47 -26.10 0.72
CA GLY A 120 5.07 -25.68 0.87
C GLY A 120 4.59 -25.42 2.30
N GLY A 121 3.75 -24.39 2.43
CA GLY A 121 3.08 -24.06 3.69
C GLY A 121 2.03 -22.97 3.49
N ARG A 122 0.78 -23.39 3.26
CA ARG A 122 -0.42 -22.55 3.17
C ARG A 122 -0.59 -21.79 4.49
N ARG A 123 -0.25 -20.49 4.52
CA ARG A 123 -0.51 -19.63 5.69
C ARG A 123 -1.93 -19.07 5.63
N THR A 124 -2.78 -19.52 6.54
CA THR A 124 -4.02 -18.84 6.91
C THR A 124 -3.67 -17.62 7.76
N SER A 125 -4.11 -16.44 7.35
CA SER A 125 -3.99 -15.19 8.11
C SER A 125 -5.02 -15.17 9.25
N GLY A 126 -4.65 -15.74 10.40
CA GLY A 126 -5.36 -15.54 11.66
C GLY A 126 -4.72 -14.38 12.43
N PHE A 127 -5.39 -13.22 12.48
CA PHE A 127 -5.08 -12.20 13.47
C PHE A 127 -5.44 -12.73 14.87
N PRO A 128 -4.56 -12.62 15.88
CA PRO A 128 -4.93 -12.94 17.25
C PRO A 128 -5.89 -11.86 17.76
N ARG A 129 -7.05 -12.27 18.27
CA ARG A 129 -7.87 -11.41 19.12
C ARG A 129 -7.19 -11.36 20.49
N SER A 130 -6.85 -10.16 20.94
CA SER A 130 -6.38 -9.88 22.30
C SER A 130 -7.48 -10.18 23.33
N PRO A 131 -7.09 -10.52 24.58
CA PRO A 131 -7.97 -11.05 25.62
C PRO A 131 -9.07 -10.09 26.07
#